data_AF-A2DP38-F1
#
_entry.id   AF-A2DP38-F1
#
_cell.length_a   1.000
_cell.length_b   1.000
_cell.length_c   1.000
_cell.angle_alpha   90.00
_cell.angle_beta   90.00
_cell.angle_gamma   90.00
#
_symmetry.space_group_name_H-M   'P 1'
#
loop_
_entity.id
_entity.type
_entity.pdbx_description
1 polymer ?
#
loop_
_entity_poly.entity_id
_entity_poly.type
_entity_poly.pdbx_seq_one_letter_code
_entity_poly.pdbx_strand_id
1 'polypeptide(L)'
;MIDQDINQSKYNELRNICKYHIDSYNALYQIKSENDEELNTIYNMIKTEMIDSQKHPPLDIIKDILSIIPYNNRYAKSYLYLAKLIFDNCHVKDIDIVEDILDSMFDNGGLIRLNKYKVFEEIKSKIIDNHANKTIFRAIMYNDLESFIFFTERDGFDKDQTRGYNYNLYPYDNKGYSFLELCCYH
;
A
#
# COMPACT_ATOMS: atom_id res chain seq x y z
N MET A 1 -22.07 -14.22 -36.49
CA MET A 1 -21.79 -12.90 -35.88
C MET A 1 -22.68 -12.78 -34.66
N ILE A 2 -22.17 -13.17 -33.49
CA ILE A 2 -22.90 -13.14 -32.22
C ILE A 2 -22.41 -11.89 -31.48
N ASP A 3 -23.29 -10.92 -31.29
CA ASP A 3 -23.34 -9.99 -30.14
C ASP A 3 -22.07 -9.32 -29.62
N GLN A 4 -21.10 -8.96 -30.47
CA GLN A 4 -20.02 -8.06 -30.04
C GLN A 4 -20.57 -6.70 -29.58
N ASP A 5 -21.58 -6.16 -30.28
CA ASP A 5 -22.23 -4.89 -29.91
C ASP A 5 -23.07 -4.98 -28.61
N ILE A 6 -23.80 -6.08 -28.39
CA ILE A 6 -24.64 -6.24 -27.18
C ILE A 6 -23.78 -6.45 -25.93
N ASN A 7 -22.64 -7.12 -26.07
CA ASN A 7 -21.71 -7.29 -24.95
C ASN A 7 -20.98 -5.99 -24.59
N GLN A 8 -20.67 -5.15 -25.59
CA GLN A 8 -20.01 -3.87 -25.36
C GLN A 8 -20.95 -2.82 -24.75
N SER A 9 -22.23 -2.81 -25.11
CA SER A 9 -23.22 -1.91 -24.49
C SER A 9 -23.44 -2.24 -23.00
N LYS A 10 -23.62 -3.52 -22.66
CA LYS A 10 -23.78 -3.98 -21.26
C LYS A 10 -22.53 -3.71 -20.41
N TYR A 11 -21.35 -3.92 -20.97
CA TYR A 11 -20.09 -3.58 -20.30
C TYR A 11 -20.02 -2.07 -19.98
N ASN A 12 -20.34 -1.21 -20.94
CA ASN A 12 -20.30 0.25 -20.75
C ASN A 12 -21.31 0.70 -19.69
N GLU A 13 -22.51 0.12 -19.67
CA GLU A 13 -23.51 0.38 -18.63
C GLU A 13 -23.00 0.01 -17.24
N LEU A 14 -22.49 -1.21 -17.06
CA LEU A 14 -21.93 -1.67 -15.78
C LEU A 14 -20.72 -0.85 -15.35
N ARG A 15 -19.80 -0.55 -16.27
CA ARG A 15 -18.64 0.30 -16.01
C ARG A 15 -19.07 1.69 -15.54
N ASN A 16 -20.12 2.27 -16.14
CA ASN A 16 -20.61 3.58 -15.75
C ASN A 16 -21.24 3.58 -14.34
N ILE A 17 -21.97 2.52 -13.99
CA ILE A 17 -22.52 2.35 -12.63
C ILE A 17 -21.40 2.26 -11.59
N CYS A 18 -20.34 1.51 -11.90
CA CYS A 18 -19.18 1.32 -11.02
C CYS A 18 -18.07 2.34 -11.23
N LYS A 19 -18.30 3.39 -12.02
CA LYS A 19 -17.25 4.32 -12.47
C LYS A 19 -16.49 4.94 -11.30
N TYR A 20 -17.21 5.39 -10.28
CA TYR A 20 -16.62 6.02 -9.09
C TYR A 20 -15.59 5.09 -8.43
N HIS A 21 -15.95 3.83 -8.20
CA HIS A 21 -15.06 2.83 -7.61
C HIS A 21 -13.89 2.52 -8.55
N ILE A 22 -14.16 2.25 -9.83
CA ILE A 22 -13.11 1.88 -10.79
C ILE A 22 -12.08 3.01 -10.92
N ASP A 23 -12.53 4.24 -11.12
CA ASP A 23 -11.64 5.38 -11.34
C ASP A 23 -10.87 5.73 -10.04
N SER A 24 -11.51 5.63 -8.85
CA SER A 24 -10.83 5.84 -7.56
C SER A 24 -9.73 4.81 -7.28
N TYR A 25 -10.02 3.51 -7.45
CA TYR A 25 -9.00 2.48 -7.20
C TYR A 25 -7.93 2.47 -8.28
N ASN A 26 -8.27 2.76 -9.54
CA ASN A 26 -7.24 2.93 -10.57
C ASN A 26 -6.24 4.01 -10.18
N ALA A 27 -6.69 5.15 -9.64
CA ALA A 27 -5.77 6.18 -9.16
C ALA A 27 -4.92 5.70 -7.98
N LEU A 28 -5.50 5.00 -7.02
CA LEU A 28 -4.78 4.43 -5.86
C LEU A 28 -3.68 3.44 -6.28
N TYR A 29 -4.00 2.50 -7.17
CA TYR A 29 -3.04 1.51 -7.67
C TYR A 29 -1.95 2.12 -8.58
N GLN A 30 -2.19 3.31 -9.14
CA GLN A 30 -1.25 3.99 -10.04
C GLN A 30 -0.39 5.06 -9.36
N ILE A 31 -0.46 5.19 -8.03
CA ILE A 31 0.40 6.11 -7.28
C ILE A 31 1.87 5.80 -7.56
N LYS A 32 2.59 6.81 -8.04
CA LYS A 32 4.03 6.75 -8.33
C LYS A 32 4.81 7.93 -7.75
N SER A 33 4.24 8.59 -6.76
CA SER A 33 4.72 9.87 -6.24
C SER A 33 4.50 9.98 -4.75
N GLU A 34 5.41 10.68 -4.08
CA GLU A 34 5.31 11.14 -2.70
C GLU A 34 4.94 12.65 -2.63
N ASN A 35 4.53 13.26 -3.75
CA ASN A 35 4.13 14.68 -3.79
C ASN A 35 2.76 14.89 -3.13
N ASP A 36 2.74 15.67 -2.06
CA ASP A 36 1.53 16.02 -1.32
C ASP A 36 0.42 16.61 -2.21
N GLU A 37 0.72 17.41 -3.23
CA GLU A 37 -0.30 18.00 -4.12
C GLU A 37 -1.02 16.93 -4.97
N GLU A 38 -0.27 15.96 -5.49
CA GLU A 38 -0.82 14.84 -6.26
C GLU A 38 -1.65 13.92 -5.34
N LEU A 39 -1.15 13.64 -4.13
CA LEU A 39 -1.87 12.84 -3.15
C LEU A 39 -3.15 13.52 -2.69
N ASN A 40 -3.14 14.84 -2.47
CA ASN A 40 -4.34 15.59 -2.13
C ASN A 40 -5.38 15.57 -3.26
N THR A 41 -4.95 15.51 -4.52
CA THR A 41 -5.88 15.35 -5.66
C THR A 41 -6.60 13.99 -5.59
N ILE A 42 -5.86 12.91 -5.31
CA ILE A 42 -6.44 11.56 -5.12
C ILE A 42 -7.36 11.53 -3.91
N TYR A 43 -6.95 12.12 -2.79
CA TYR A 43 -7.77 12.21 -1.59
C TYR A 43 -9.10 12.94 -1.85
N ASN A 44 -9.08 14.08 -2.55
CA ASN A 44 -10.30 14.83 -2.87
C ASN A 44 -11.26 14.04 -3.76
N MET A 45 -10.72 13.25 -4.69
CA MET A 45 -11.52 12.35 -5.52
C MET A 45 -12.20 11.27 -4.65
N ILE A 46 -11.45 10.57 -3.79
CA ILE A 46 -11.99 9.56 -2.87
C ILE A 46 -13.05 10.18 -1.94
N LYS A 47 -12.74 11.35 -1.39
CA LYS A 47 -13.65 12.08 -0.50
C LYS A 47 -14.98 12.37 -1.19
N THR A 48 -14.95 12.97 -2.38
CA THR A 48 -16.17 13.36 -3.10
C THR A 48 -16.96 12.14 -3.59
N GLU A 49 -16.26 11.18 -4.21
CA GLU A 49 -16.90 10.08 -4.92
C GLU A 49 -17.34 8.92 -4.02
N MET A 50 -16.67 8.72 -2.87
CA MET A 50 -16.91 7.55 -2.00
C MET A 50 -17.42 7.93 -0.60
N ILE A 51 -16.81 8.94 0.04
CA ILE A 51 -17.12 9.32 1.43
C ILE A 51 -18.35 10.23 1.49
N ASP A 52 -18.32 11.36 0.82
CA ASP A 52 -19.39 12.36 0.83
C ASP A 52 -20.66 11.82 0.14
N SER A 53 -20.49 10.93 -0.83
CA SER A 53 -21.57 10.22 -1.51
C SER A 53 -22.18 9.07 -0.67
N GLN A 54 -21.58 8.76 0.50
CA GLN A 54 -21.96 7.66 1.40
C GLN A 54 -21.99 6.28 0.73
N LYS A 55 -21.26 6.11 -0.38
CA LYS A 55 -21.21 4.83 -1.10
C LYS A 55 -20.28 3.83 -0.45
N HIS A 56 -19.26 4.29 0.27
CA HIS A 56 -18.25 3.42 0.87
C HIS A 56 -17.87 3.91 2.28
N PRO A 57 -17.90 3.05 3.30
CA PRO A 57 -17.46 3.42 4.64
C PRO A 57 -15.98 3.81 4.64
N PRO A 58 -15.59 4.93 5.30
CA PRO A 58 -14.20 5.36 5.31
C PRO A 58 -13.22 4.36 5.91
N LEU A 59 -13.67 3.55 6.88
CA LEU A 59 -12.87 2.49 7.48
C LEU A 59 -12.45 1.44 6.44
N ASP A 60 -13.38 1.04 5.59
CA ASP A 60 -13.11 0.05 4.55
C ASP A 60 -12.16 0.64 3.50
N ILE A 61 -12.31 1.92 3.17
CA ILE A 61 -11.35 2.62 2.28
C ILE A 61 -9.95 2.65 2.89
N ILE A 62 -9.82 2.91 4.19
CA ILE A 62 -8.53 2.89 4.89
C ILE A 62 -7.93 1.48 4.82
N LYS A 63 -8.71 0.44 5.16
CA LYS A 63 -8.27 -0.97 5.06
C LYS A 63 -7.79 -1.30 3.65
N ASP A 64 -8.54 -0.88 2.63
CA ASP A 64 -8.17 -1.12 1.25
C ASP A 64 -6.89 -0.40 0.85
N ILE A 65 -6.73 0.89 1.19
CA ILE A 65 -5.50 1.65 0.92
C ILE A 65 -4.29 0.98 1.58
N LEU A 66 -4.45 0.53 2.82
CA LEU A 66 -3.39 -0.14 3.57
C LEU A 66 -3.05 -1.51 2.98
N SER A 67 -4.03 -2.25 2.46
CA SER A 67 -3.83 -3.52 1.77
C SER A 67 -3.10 -3.41 0.42
N ILE A 68 -3.03 -2.21 -0.18
CA ILE A 68 -2.27 -1.96 -1.41
C ILE A 68 -0.76 -1.90 -1.14
N ILE A 69 -0.36 -1.50 0.07
CA ILE A 69 1.05 -1.25 0.42
C ILE A 69 1.97 -2.43 0.05
N PRO A 70 1.65 -3.69 0.38
CA PRO A 70 2.50 -4.83 0.02
C PRO A 70 2.78 -4.95 -1.48
N TYR A 71 1.89 -4.46 -2.34
CA TYR A 71 1.97 -4.58 -3.80
C TYR A 71 2.54 -3.34 -4.51
N ASN A 72 2.70 -2.24 -3.78
CA ASN A 72 3.32 -1.01 -4.30
C ASN A 72 4.14 -0.29 -3.20
N ASN A 73 4.92 -1.07 -2.46
CA ASN A 73 5.58 -0.65 -1.22
C ASN A 73 6.62 0.46 -1.38
N ARG A 74 7.14 0.70 -2.60
CA ARG A 74 7.99 1.88 -2.89
C ARG A 74 7.33 3.18 -2.46
N TYR A 75 6.00 3.24 -2.55
CA TYR A 75 5.18 4.42 -2.21
C TYR A 75 4.39 4.21 -0.91
N ALA A 76 4.85 3.34 -0.01
CA ALA A 76 4.19 3.07 1.27
C ALA A 76 3.87 4.35 2.06
N LYS A 77 4.76 5.36 2.03
CA LYS A 77 4.53 6.66 2.67
C LYS A 77 3.30 7.37 2.13
N SER A 78 3.11 7.35 0.82
CA SER A 78 1.96 7.96 0.14
C SER A 78 0.65 7.31 0.57
N TYR A 79 0.62 5.98 0.64
CA TYR A 79 -0.56 5.25 1.12
C TYR A 79 -0.85 5.54 2.61
N LEU A 80 0.18 5.55 3.46
CA LEU A 80 0.03 5.90 4.87
C LEU A 80 -0.46 7.34 5.06
N TYR A 81 0.02 8.27 4.23
CA TYR A 81 -0.45 9.65 4.21
C TYR A 81 -1.94 9.73 3.85
N LEU A 82 -2.37 9.06 2.79
CA LEU A 82 -3.78 9.02 2.37
C LEU A 82 -4.69 8.39 3.44
N ALA A 83 -4.28 7.25 3.99
CA ALA A 83 -5.02 6.57 5.05
C ALA A 83 -5.15 7.45 6.30
N LYS A 84 -4.07 8.16 6.68
CA LYS A 84 -4.09 9.11 7.79
C LYS A 84 -5.00 10.30 7.51
N LEU A 85 -4.97 10.87 6.30
CA LEU A 85 -5.86 11.96 5.93
C LEU A 85 -7.33 11.55 6.06
N ILE A 86 -7.70 10.38 5.56
CA ILE A 86 -9.08 9.88 5.68
C ILE A 86 -9.42 9.69 7.16
N PHE A 87 -8.55 9.04 7.92
CA PHE A 87 -8.74 8.79 9.34
C PHE A 87 -8.93 10.07 10.17
N ASP A 88 -8.08 11.07 9.97
CA ASP A 88 -8.12 12.35 10.68
C ASP A 88 -9.40 13.15 10.37
N ASN A 89 -9.97 12.97 9.18
CA ASN A 89 -11.20 13.62 8.74
C ASN A 89 -12.46 12.80 9.06
N CYS A 90 -12.34 11.60 9.64
CA CYS A 90 -13.46 10.76 10.02
C CYS A 90 -13.85 10.96 11.48
N HIS A 91 -15.11 11.30 11.73
CA HIS A 91 -15.69 11.44 13.09
C HIS A 91 -16.03 10.09 13.78
N VAL A 92 -15.41 8.97 13.38
CA VAL A 92 -15.80 7.62 13.83
C VAL A 92 -15.12 7.30 15.17
N LYS A 93 -15.81 6.60 16.09
CA LYS A 93 -15.33 6.30 17.45
C LYS A 93 -13.99 5.54 17.44
N ASP A 94 -13.05 6.08 18.21
CA ASP A 94 -11.61 6.04 17.97
C ASP A 94 -10.83 4.77 18.34
N ILE A 95 -11.46 3.79 19.00
CA ILE A 95 -10.72 2.66 19.61
C ILE A 95 -10.90 1.38 18.78
N ASP A 96 -12.14 1.03 18.43
CA ASP A 96 -12.44 -0.19 17.66
C ASP A 96 -11.78 -0.17 16.26
N ILE A 97 -11.63 1.03 15.68
CA ILE A 97 -10.99 1.25 14.36
C ILE A 97 -9.51 0.88 14.37
N VAL A 98 -8.83 1.15 15.48
CA VAL A 98 -7.37 0.98 15.58
C VAL A 98 -7.02 -0.49 15.61
N GLU A 99 -7.76 -1.28 16.38
CA GLU A 99 -7.60 -2.73 16.46
C GLU A 99 -7.88 -3.36 15.09
N ASP A 100 -8.97 -2.96 14.43
CA ASP A 100 -9.34 -3.40 13.08
C ASP A 100 -8.25 -3.13 12.02
N ILE A 101 -7.62 -1.95 12.06
CA ILE A 101 -6.55 -1.58 11.12
C ILE A 101 -5.30 -2.43 11.37
N LEU A 102 -4.92 -2.61 12.63
CA LEU A 102 -3.73 -3.39 12.99
C LEU A 102 -3.90 -4.87 12.66
N ASP A 103 -5.07 -5.44 12.96
CA ASP A 103 -5.41 -6.82 12.64
C ASP A 103 -5.44 -7.05 11.13
N SER A 104 -5.90 -6.05 10.34
CA SER A 104 -5.89 -6.16 8.88
C SER A 104 -4.49 -6.12 8.25
N MET A 105 -3.51 -5.54 8.93
CA MET A 105 -2.15 -5.37 8.40
C MET A 105 -1.13 -6.36 8.96
N PHE A 106 -1.36 -6.92 10.14
CA PHE A 106 -0.39 -7.77 10.83
C PHE A 106 -1.06 -9.03 11.39
N ASP A 107 -0.63 -10.21 10.92
CA ASP A 107 -1.04 -11.54 11.42
C ASP A 107 -0.57 -11.85 12.88
N ASN A 108 -0.22 -10.83 13.67
CA ASN A 108 0.30 -11.01 15.00
C ASN A 108 -0.82 -10.87 16.03
N GLY A 109 -1.20 -11.99 16.65
CA GLY A 109 -2.09 -12.08 17.83
C GLY A 109 -1.55 -11.44 19.11
N GLY A 110 -0.97 -10.24 19.00
CA GLY A 110 -0.54 -9.40 20.09
C GLY A 110 -1.27 -8.06 19.99
N LEU A 111 -2.47 -8.01 20.58
CA LEU A 111 -3.25 -6.80 20.84
C LEU A 111 -2.36 -5.76 21.55
N ILE A 112 -1.67 -4.93 20.77
CA ILE A 112 -1.14 -3.69 21.30
C ILE A 112 -2.34 -2.74 21.29
N ARG A 113 -2.91 -2.48 22.47
CA ARG A 113 -3.86 -1.38 22.66
C ARG A 113 -3.13 -0.07 22.37
N LEU A 114 -3.12 0.32 21.11
CA LEU A 114 -2.43 1.51 20.67
C LEU A 114 -3.32 2.72 20.84
N ASN A 115 -2.67 3.79 21.30
CA ASN A 115 -3.27 5.10 21.27
C ASN A 115 -3.49 5.47 19.79
N LYS A 116 -4.73 5.84 19.42
CA LYS A 116 -5.14 6.36 18.11
C LYS A 116 -4.07 7.25 17.45
N TYR A 117 -3.43 8.13 18.22
CA TYR A 117 -2.46 9.09 17.68
C TYR A 117 -1.11 8.48 17.25
N LYS A 118 -0.82 7.22 17.61
CA LYS A 118 0.45 6.55 17.33
C LYS A 118 0.36 5.45 16.29
N VAL A 119 -0.84 5.01 15.91
CA VAL A 119 -1.07 3.87 15.02
C VAL A 119 -0.29 4.01 13.72
N PHE A 120 -0.41 5.15 13.04
CA PHE A 120 0.30 5.40 11.79
C PHE A 120 1.81 5.52 11.97
N GLU A 121 2.30 6.06 13.08
CA GLU A 121 3.74 6.11 13.35
C GLU A 121 4.32 4.72 13.60
N GLU A 122 3.55 3.84 14.24
CA GLU A 122 3.97 2.45 14.46
C GLU A 122 3.88 1.60 13.21
N ILE A 123 2.80 1.75 12.41
CA ILE A 123 2.71 1.13 11.09
C ILE A 123 3.89 1.61 10.25
N LYS A 124 4.16 2.92 10.22
CA LYS A 124 5.31 3.50 9.50
C LYS A 124 6.63 2.95 10.01
N SER A 125 6.85 2.86 11.31
CA SER A 125 8.08 2.32 11.88
C SER A 125 8.26 0.84 11.51
N LYS A 126 7.19 0.06 11.62
CA LYS A 126 7.17 -1.34 11.20
C LYS A 126 7.42 -1.47 9.71
N ILE A 127 6.85 -0.64 8.84
CA ILE A 127 6.94 -0.77 7.38
C ILE A 127 8.25 -0.18 6.82
N ILE A 128 8.70 0.96 7.35
CA ILE A 128 9.72 1.82 6.74
C ILE A 128 11.05 1.81 7.52
N ASP A 129 11.01 1.95 8.84
CA ASP A 129 12.22 2.24 9.62
C ASP A 129 13.14 1.03 9.83
N ASN A 130 12.60 -0.20 9.73
CA ASN A 130 13.42 -1.42 9.78
C ASN A 130 14.37 -1.59 8.57
N HIS A 131 14.22 -0.78 7.52
CA HIS A 131 15.08 -0.76 6.33
C HIS A 131 15.98 0.49 6.23
N ALA A 132 16.03 1.31 7.29
CA ALA A 132 16.67 2.61 7.26
C ALA A 132 18.18 2.53 6.93
N ASN A 133 18.49 2.99 5.71
CA ASN A 133 19.76 3.52 5.21
C ASN A 133 20.93 2.53 5.13
N LYS A 134 21.23 2.09 3.88
CA LYS A 134 22.37 1.27 3.44
C LYS A 134 22.16 -0.25 3.44
N THR A 135 21.01 -0.71 2.97
CA THR A 135 20.78 -2.13 2.65
C THR A 135 20.67 -2.32 1.14
N ILE A 136 21.02 -3.51 0.65
CA ILE A 136 20.79 -3.90 -0.75
C ILE A 136 19.30 -3.80 -1.12
N PHE A 137 18.38 -3.99 -0.16
CA PHE A 137 16.94 -3.80 -0.36
C PHE A 137 16.58 -2.40 -0.83
N ARG A 138 17.16 -1.36 -0.21
CA ARG A 138 16.96 0.03 -0.65
C ARG A 138 17.51 0.23 -2.07
N ALA A 139 18.67 -0.38 -2.34
CA ALA A 139 19.28 -0.29 -3.66
C ALA A 139 18.39 -0.90 -4.75
N ILE A 140 17.79 -2.07 -4.48
CA ILE A 140 16.82 -2.71 -5.37
C ILE A 140 15.56 -1.84 -5.52
N MET A 141 14.93 -1.44 -4.42
CA MET A 141 13.66 -0.70 -4.41
C MET A 141 13.71 0.63 -5.18
N TYR A 142 14.84 1.35 -5.09
CA TYR A 142 15.02 2.65 -5.74
C TYR A 142 15.91 2.60 -6.98
N ASN A 143 16.24 1.41 -7.47
CA ASN A 143 17.11 1.20 -8.62
C ASN A 143 18.46 1.96 -8.53
N ASP A 144 19.07 1.96 -7.34
CA ASP A 144 20.39 2.55 -7.08
C ASP A 144 21.48 1.54 -7.51
N LEU A 145 21.89 1.67 -8.77
CA LEU A 145 22.85 0.78 -9.41
C LEU A 145 24.22 0.78 -8.72
N GLU A 146 24.69 1.94 -8.25
CA GLU A 146 26.01 2.07 -7.62
C GLU A 146 26.07 1.31 -6.29
N SER A 147 25.08 1.54 -5.42
CA SER A 147 24.95 0.80 -4.17
C SER A 147 24.75 -0.70 -4.43
N PHE A 148 23.95 -1.06 -5.44
CA PHE A 148 23.68 -2.47 -5.77
C PHE A 148 24.97 -3.21 -6.16
N ILE A 149 25.76 -2.66 -7.09
CA ILE A 149 27.06 -3.24 -7.50
C ILE A 149 27.98 -3.41 -6.29
N PHE A 150 28.09 -2.38 -5.45
CA PHE A 150 28.91 -2.44 -4.26
C PHE A 150 28.48 -3.55 -3.27
N PHE A 151 27.19 -3.91 -3.20
CA PHE A 151 26.75 -5.03 -2.38
C PHE A 151 27.04 -6.39 -3.02
N THR A 152 26.91 -6.52 -4.34
CA THR A 152 27.09 -7.80 -5.05
C THR A 152 28.56 -8.19 -5.19
N GLU A 153 29.48 -7.23 -5.16
CA GLU A 153 30.94 -7.47 -5.22
C GLU A 153 31.58 -7.86 -3.87
N ARG A 154 30.83 -7.83 -2.77
CA ARG A 154 31.36 -8.22 -1.45
C ARG A 154 31.53 -9.74 -1.37
N ASP A 155 32.65 -10.17 -0.77
CA ASP A 155 32.86 -11.57 -0.43
C ASP A 155 31.72 -12.11 0.43
N GLY A 156 31.15 -13.25 0.01
CA GLY A 156 30.03 -13.89 0.69
C GLY A 156 28.64 -13.37 0.28
N PHE A 157 28.53 -12.57 -0.77
CA PHE A 157 27.23 -12.23 -1.36
C PHE A 157 26.51 -13.50 -1.87
N ASP A 158 25.26 -13.64 -1.47
CA ASP A 158 24.36 -14.71 -1.91
C ASP A 158 23.11 -14.10 -2.54
N LYS A 159 22.93 -14.31 -3.85
CA LYS A 159 21.77 -13.82 -4.61
C LYS A 159 20.45 -14.47 -4.16
N ASP A 160 20.52 -15.67 -3.61
CA ASP A 160 19.38 -16.47 -3.16
C ASP A 160 19.10 -16.23 -1.66
N GLN A 161 19.78 -15.27 -1.04
CA GLN A 161 19.57 -14.88 0.34
C GLN A 161 18.14 -14.33 0.53
N THR A 162 17.39 -14.99 1.41
CA THR A 162 16.03 -14.58 1.83
C THR A 162 15.99 -13.99 3.25
N ARG A 163 17.13 -13.97 3.97
CA ARG A 163 17.21 -13.55 5.38
C ARG A 163 17.28 -12.03 5.56
N GLY A 164 16.57 -11.50 6.56
CA GLY A 164 16.60 -10.08 6.96
C GLY A 164 15.38 -9.26 6.52
N TYR A 165 14.31 -9.94 6.12
CA TYR A 165 13.16 -9.35 5.47
C TYR A 165 12.05 -8.95 6.43
N ASN A 166 11.36 -7.86 6.10
CA ASN A 166 10.10 -7.51 6.72
C ASN A 166 8.96 -8.13 5.93
N TYR A 167 8.41 -9.22 6.45
CA TYR A 167 7.26 -9.92 5.87
C TYR A 167 6.03 -9.01 5.69
N ASN A 168 5.98 -7.85 6.35
CA ASN A 168 4.85 -6.92 6.27
C ASN A 168 4.93 -5.95 5.08
N LEU A 169 6.07 -5.83 4.40
CA LEU A 169 6.25 -4.85 3.32
C LEU A 169 5.90 -5.41 1.94
N TYR A 170 5.71 -6.72 1.82
CA TYR A 170 5.49 -7.40 0.55
C TYR A 170 4.44 -8.52 0.73
N PRO A 171 3.90 -9.08 -0.36
CA PRO A 171 2.87 -10.11 -0.24
C PRO A 171 3.40 -11.31 0.53
N TYR A 172 2.53 -12.00 1.26
CA TYR A 172 2.94 -13.13 2.08
C TYR A 172 3.48 -14.28 1.22
N ASP A 173 4.70 -14.72 1.54
CA ASP A 173 5.29 -15.95 1.01
C ASP A 173 6.01 -16.72 2.14
N ASN A 174 5.73 -18.01 2.25
CA ASN A 174 6.29 -18.89 3.29
C ASN A 174 7.84 -18.97 3.28
N LYS A 175 8.47 -18.72 2.14
CA LYS A 175 9.92 -18.80 1.94
C LYS A 175 10.59 -17.42 1.94
N GLY A 176 9.79 -16.35 1.88
CA GLY A 176 10.25 -15.00 1.62
C GLY A 176 10.76 -14.82 0.18
N TYR A 177 11.23 -13.62 -0.13
CA TYR A 177 11.76 -13.29 -1.45
C TYR A 177 13.28 -13.19 -1.42
N SER A 178 13.93 -13.81 -2.40
CA SER A 178 15.35 -13.62 -2.70
C SER A 178 15.63 -12.22 -3.25
N PHE A 179 16.88 -11.78 -3.24
CA PHE A 179 17.26 -10.51 -3.88
C PHE A 179 16.92 -10.50 -5.38
N LEU A 180 17.04 -11.64 -6.05
CA LEU A 180 16.68 -11.75 -7.47
C LEU A 180 15.17 -11.56 -7.70
N GLU A 181 14.32 -12.18 -6.88
CA GLU A 181 12.87 -12.00 -6.98
C GLU A 181 12.46 -10.55 -6.68
N LEU A 182 13.13 -9.90 -5.74
CA LEU A 182 12.92 -8.48 -5.45
C LEU A 182 13.34 -7.57 -6.60
N CYS A 183 14.41 -7.91 -7.34
CA CYS A 183 14.77 -7.21 -8.57
C CYS A 183 13.70 -7.34 -9.66
N CYS A 184 12.96 -8.45 -9.72
CA CYS A 184 11.86 -8.63 -10.68
C CYS A 184 10.57 -7.94 -10.25
N TYR A 185 10.37 -7.77 -8.94
CA TYR A 185 9.20 -7.12 -8.37
C TYR A 185 9.22 -5.60 -8.57
N HIS A 186 10.39 -4.96 -8.46
CA HIS A 186 10.58 -3.49 -8.49
C HIS A 186 10.83 -2.91 -9.89
#